data_AF-A0A354FR00-F1
#
_entry.id   AF-A0A354FR00-F1
#
_cell.length_a   1.000
_cell.length_b   1.000
_cell.length_c   1.000
_cell.angle_alpha   90.00
_cell.angle_beta   90.00
_cell.angle_gamma   90.00
#
_symmetry.space_group_name_H-M   'P 1'
#
loop_
_entity.id
_entity.type
_entity.pdbx_description
1 polymer ?
#
loop_
_entity_poly.entity_id
_entity_poly.type
_entity_poly.pdbx_seq_one_letter_code
_entity_poly.pdbx_strand_id
1 'polypeptide(L)'
;MKWKVVLSLLVTSLAAGQTLHFPDLKWKEKDLDHFTIRTKGTGTDPARKYSEKTYEVMLEILPGLERDFEKNEFRTPGGQEAGKEDRFRFTIYLVENGHDFHSCVMIDANRHNWRSGNVQITKQVGNYLDSMNRYLVICKSDPEQSGGGREKDRKEILVHNLGTALMKSRTHQANLPFWMTAGMGYYAEHMVFDRCSIYYLDFEAYYRENPDAKVDARKGGTLGPQESWPRILRKLCKDDKRVSLEKTLAAQIITLSPNESGYIFALNYFMVSTDERRKKYQEFITSIRGNVKPTKDLLLKTMGYGDDASFEKDWYDWMMSSKFK
;
A
#
# COMPACT_ATOMS: atom_id res chain seq x y z
N MET A 1 -32.17 -1.47 -55.20
CA MET A 1 -30.98 -2.25 -54.77
C MET A 1 -29.99 -1.30 -54.12
N LYS A 2 -29.89 -1.28 -52.80
CA LYS A 2 -28.86 -0.51 -52.07
C LYS A 2 -28.15 -1.48 -51.13
N TRP A 3 -26.88 -1.73 -51.41
CA TRP A 3 -26.01 -2.62 -50.65
C TRP A 3 -25.88 -2.14 -49.20
N LYS A 4 -26.12 -3.06 -48.26
CA LYS A 4 -25.69 -2.89 -46.87
C LYS A 4 -24.21 -3.25 -46.79
N VAL A 5 -23.35 -2.25 -46.63
CA VAL A 5 -22.00 -2.48 -46.11
C VAL A 5 -22.15 -2.75 -44.62
N VAL A 6 -22.03 -4.00 -44.23
CA VAL A 6 -21.88 -4.38 -42.82
C VAL A 6 -20.44 -4.05 -42.45
N LEU A 7 -20.26 -2.91 -41.78
CA LEU A 7 -18.99 -2.57 -41.12
C LEU A 7 -18.89 -3.50 -39.90
N SER A 8 -18.23 -4.64 -40.06
CA SER A 8 -17.77 -5.43 -38.91
C SER A 8 -16.77 -4.57 -38.13
N LEU A 9 -17.25 -3.89 -37.11
CA LEU A 9 -16.43 -3.45 -35.99
C LEU A 9 -15.90 -4.73 -35.34
N LEU A 10 -14.74 -5.18 -35.81
CA LEU A 10 -13.82 -5.98 -35.01
C LEU A 10 -13.50 -5.12 -33.79
N VAL A 11 -14.30 -5.27 -32.74
CA VAL A 11 -13.87 -5.01 -31.38
C VAL A 11 -12.78 -6.05 -31.15
N THR A 12 -11.56 -5.73 -31.56
CA THR A 12 -10.40 -6.36 -30.99
C THR A 12 -10.50 -6.06 -29.51
N SER A 13 -10.93 -7.07 -28.75
CA SER A 13 -10.67 -7.17 -27.33
C SER A 13 -9.14 -7.17 -27.20
N LEU A 14 -8.54 -5.97 -27.23
CA LEU A 14 -7.20 -5.75 -26.74
C LEU A 14 -7.26 -6.26 -25.31
N ALA A 15 -6.71 -7.46 -25.10
CA ALA A 15 -6.48 -8.00 -23.78
C ALA A 15 -5.89 -6.87 -22.93
N ALA A 16 -6.67 -6.37 -21.97
CA ALA A 16 -6.31 -5.26 -21.10
C ALA A 16 -5.31 -5.72 -20.02
N GLY A 17 -4.32 -6.53 -20.43
CA GLY A 17 -3.31 -7.09 -19.54
C GLY A 17 -2.36 -6.02 -19.02
N GLN A 18 -1.24 -6.47 -18.42
CA GLN A 18 -0.11 -5.62 -18.05
C GLN A 18 0.40 -4.77 -19.23
N THR A 19 -0.27 -3.66 -19.50
CA THR A 19 0.02 -2.74 -20.59
C THR A 19 1.19 -1.84 -20.20
N LEU A 20 1.80 -1.20 -21.19
CA LEU A 20 2.73 -0.11 -20.92
C LEU A 20 1.91 1.10 -20.46
N HIS A 21 1.87 1.35 -19.14
CA HIS A 21 1.00 2.35 -18.55
C HIS A 21 1.48 3.79 -18.84
N PHE A 22 2.76 3.95 -19.19
CA PHE A 22 3.38 5.22 -19.55
C PHE A 22 4.16 5.05 -20.87
N PRO A 23 3.48 4.99 -22.02
CA PRO A 23 4.11 4.61 -23.29
C PRO A 23 5.09 5.64 -23.84
N ASP A 24 4.95 6.92 -23.44
CA ASP A 24 5.80 8.01 -23.91
C ASP A 24 7.21 8.00 -23.26
N LEU A 25 7.40 7.16 -22.24
CA LEU A 25 8.68 6.98 -21.56
C LEU A 25 9.38 5.73 -22.07
N LYS A 26 10.69 5.84 -22.34
CA LYS A 26 11.55 4.71 -22.71
C LYS A 26 11.95 3.93 -21.46
N TRP A 27 11.38 2.74 -21.28
CA TRP A 27 11.60 1.88 -20.13
C TRP A 27 12.61 0.76 -20.42
N LYS A 28 13.47 0.46 -19.45
CA LYS A 28 14.15 -0.84 -19.36
C LYS A 28 13.32 -1.75 -18.47
N GLU A 29 13.03 -2.96 -18.94
CA GLU A 29 12.16 -3.92 -18.25
C GLU A 29 12.96 -5.09 -17.68
N LYS A 30 12.54 -5.58 -16.52
CA LYS A 30 13.01 -6.82 -15.91
C LYS A 30 11.83 -7.51 -15.24
N ASP A 31 11.50 -8.71 -15.68
CA ASP A 31 10.51 -9.55 -15.02
C ASP A 31 11.13 -10.36 -13.87
N LEU A 32 10.31 -10.51 -12.83
CA LEU A 32 10.44 -11.47 -11.74
C LEU A 32 9.22 -12.40 -11.79
N ASP A 33 9.04 -13.26 -10.77
CA ASP A 33 7.96 -14.23 -10.76
C ASP A 33 6.60 -13.54 -10.60
N HIS A 34 6.49 -12.62 -9.65
CA HIS A 34 5.24 -11.92 -9.30
C HIS A 34 5.24 -10.44 -9.68
N PHE A 35 6.38 -9.90 -10.14
CA PHE A 35 6.55 -8.48 -10.43
C PHE A 35 7.21 -8.21 -11.78
N THR A 36 6.84 -7.10 -12.41
CA THR A 36 7.56 -6.52 -13.56
C THR A 36 8.19 -5.21 -13.13
N ILE A 37 9.51 -5.07 -13.24
CA ILE A 37 10.23 -3.84 -12.88
C ILE A 37 10.53 -3.06 -14.15
N ARG A 38 10.07 -1.81 -14.22
CA ARG A 38 10.36 -0.87 -15.31
C ARG A 38 11.16 0.30 -14.78
N THR A 39 12.27 0.61 -15.45
CA THR A 39 13.21 1.64 -15.00
C THR A 39 13.49 2.67 -16.08
N LYS A 40 13.64 3.94 -15.69
CA LYS A 40 14.07 5.04 -16.57
C LYS A 40 15.14 5.87 -15.86
N GLY A 41 16.35 5.92 -16.46
CA GLY A 41 17.50 6.64 -15.91
C GLY A 41 18.17 5.97 -14.69
N THR A 42 17.57 4.92 -14.12
CA THR A 42 18.03 4.26 -12.87
C THR A 42 18.23 2.74 -13.06
N GLY A 43 18.87 2.10 -12.09
CA GLY A 43 18.86 0.64 -11.90
C GLY A 43 17.57 0.08 -11.27
N THR A 44 17.49 -1.25 -11.20
CA THR A 44 16.33 -2.04 -10.72
C THR A 44 16.28 -2.23 -9.20
N ASP A 45 17.36 -1.91 -8.49
CA ASP A 45 17.36 -1.89 -7.02
C ASP A 45 16.67 -0.60 -6.51
N PRO A 46 15.89 -0.66 -5.42
CA PRO A 46 15.75 -1.79 -4.50
C PRO A 46 14.70 -2.85 -4.91
N ALA A 47 13.88 -2.60 -5.94
CA ALA A 47 12.78 -3.49 -6.34
C ALA A 47 13.21 -4.94 -6.56
N ARG A 48 14.30 -5.13 -7.31
CA ARG A 48 14.84 -6.47 -7.59
C ARG A 48 15.15 -7.28 -6.33
N LYS A 49 15.57 -6.62 -5.25
CA LYS A 49 16.03 -7.27 -4.00
C LYS A 49 14.88 -7.58 -3.04
N TYR A 50 13.82 -6.78 -3.04
CA TYR A 50 12.84 -6.80 -1.95
C TYR A 50 11.41 -7.11 -2.39
N SER A 51 11.08 -7.06 -3.68
CA SER A 51 9.70 -7.30 -4.14
C SER A 51 9.24 -8.73 -3.84
N GLU A 52 10.01 -9.75 -4.22
CA GLU A 52 9.66 -11.16 -3.96
C GLU A 52 9.67 -11.48 -2.46
N LYS A 53 10.66 -10.97 -1.71
CA LYS A 53 10.67 -11.11 -0.24
C LYS A 53 9.41 -10.52 0.40
N THR A 54 8.90 -9.40 -0.13
CA THR A 54 7.66 -8.80 0.36
C THR A 54 6.46 -9.68 0.02
N TYR A 55 6.42 -10.27 -1.18
CA TYR A 55 5.37 -11.21 -1.56
C TYR A 55 5.35 -12.43 -0.64
N GLU A 56 6.49 -13.05 -0.36
CA GLU A 56 6.61 -14.21 0.55
C GLU A 56 6.04 -13.90 1.95
N VAL A 57 6.44 -12.77 2.55
CA VAL A 57 5.90 -12.31 3.84
C VAL A 57 4.38 -12.16 3.79
N MET A 58 3.87 -11.58 2.72
CA MET A 58 2.45 -11.30 2.58
C MET A 58 1.62 -12.54 2.25
N LEU A 59 2.21 -13.53 1.58
CA LEU A 59 1.55 -14.78 1.21
C LEU A 59 1.09 -15.57 2.43
N GLU A 60 1.89 -15.60 3.50
CA GLU A 60 1.50 -16.25 4.76
C GLU A 60 0.19 -15.68 5.33
N ILE A 61 -0.02 -14.37 5.19
CA ILE A 61 -1.17 -13.66 5.77
C ILE A 61 -2.35 -13.59 4.81
N LEU A 62 -2.09 -13.61 3.50
CA LEU A 62 -3.07 -13.41 2.45
C LEU A 62 -3.11 -14.64 1.50
N PRO A 63 -3.63 -15.80 1.95
CA PRO A 63 -3.53 -17.09 1.23
C PRO A 63 -4.35 -17.18 -0.08
N GLY A 64 -4.80 -16.06 -0.62
CA GLY A 64 -5.36 -15.97 -1.98
C GLY A 64 -4.41 -15.33 -3.00
N LEU A 65 -3.24 -14.84 -2.57
CA LEU A 65 -2.29 -14.19 -3.47
C LEU A 65 -1.76 -15.14 -4.55
N GLU A 66 -1.50 -16.41 -4.22
CA GLU A 66 -1.15 -17.46 -5.20
C GLU A 66 -2.19 -17.55 -6.32
N ARG A 67 -3.48 -17.60 -5.97
CA ARG A 67 -4.55 -17.64 -6.97
C ARG A 67 -4.55 -16.38 -7.83
N ASP A 68 -4.42 -15.22 -7.19
CA ASP A 68 -4.46 -13.95 -7.86
C ASP A 68 -3.28 -13.79 -8.85
N PHE A 69 -2.05 -14.11 -8.44
CA PHE A 69 -0.83 -13.84 -9.21
C PHE A 69 -0.37 -15.03 -10.07
N GLU A 70 -0.46 -16.26 -9.58
CA GLU A 70 0.07 -17.44 -10.26
C GLU A 70 -0.99 -18.15 -11.12
N LYS A 71 -2.26 -18.09 -10.71
CA LYS A 71 -3.39 -18.68 -11.46
C LYS A 71 -4.18 -17.65 -12.26
N ASN A 72 -3.67 -16.43 -12.36
CA ASN A 72 -4.26 -15.34 -13.14
C ASN A 72 -5.69 -14.96 -12.71
N GLU A 73 -6.04 -15.20 -11.45
CA GLU A 73 -7.36 -14.88 -10.91
C GLU A 73 -7.47 -13.46 -10.37
N PHE A 74 -6.39 -12.68 -10.42
CA PHE A 74 -6.40 -11.28 -9.96
C PHE A 74 -7.47 -10.49 -10.71
N ARG A 75 -8.27 -9.73 -9.95
CA ARG A 75 -9.18 -8.73 -10.49
C ARG A 75 -8.87 -7.38 -9.84
N THR A 76 -8.90 -6.33 -10.65
CA THR A 76 -8.79 -4.97 -10.14
C THR A 76 -9.94 -4.67 -9.16
N PRO A 77 -9.84 -3.63 -8.31
CA PRO A 77 -10.96 -3.19 -7.48
C PRO A 77 -12.27 -2.83 -8.20
N GLY A 78 -12.26 -2.73 -9.54
CA GLY A 78 -13.45 -2.59 -10.39
C GLY A 78 -13.91 -3.90 -11.04
N GLY A 79 -13.35 -5.05 -10.65
CA GLY A 79 -13.67 -6.37 -11.18
C GLY A 79 -13.04 -6.70 -12.54
N GLN A 80 -12.25 -5.80 -13.12
CA GLN A 80 -11.63 -6.01 -14.43
C GLN A 80 -10.45 -6.97 -14.34
N GLU A 81 -10.26 -7.79 -15.37
CA GLU A 81 -9.04 -8.56 -15.56
C GLU A 81 -7.85 -7.61 -15.80
N ALA A 82 -6.70 -7.92 -15.20
CA ALA A 82 -5.47 -7.12 -15.39
C ALA A 82 -4.23 -7.95 -15.71
N GLY A 83 -4.33 -9.29 -15.68
CA GLY A 83 -3.25 -10.17 -16.10
C GLY A 83 -3.14 -10.28 -17.62
N LYS A 84 -1.99 -10.75 -18.10
CA LYS A 84 -1.90 -11.28 -19.47
C LYS A 84 -2.59 -12.65 -19.52
N GLU A 85 -2.69 -13.28 -20.69
CA GLU A 85 -3.33 -14.60 -20.83
C GLU A 85 -2.73 -15.67 -19.89
N ASP A 86 -1.44 -15.56 -19.54
CA ASP A 86 -0.71 -16.56 -18.74
C ASP A 86 -0.61 -16.24 -17.23
N ARG A 87 -0.40 -14.98 -16.83
CA ARG A 87 -0.37 -14.57 -15.41
C ARG A 87 -0.51 -13.06 -15.19
N PHE A 88 -0.75 -12.67 -13.94
CA PHE A 88 -0.65 -11.28 -13.49
C PHE A 88 0.70 -11.05 -12.79
N ARG A 89 1.41 -9.99 -13.18
CA ARG A 89 2.51 -9.44 -12.36
C ARG A 89 2.23 -7.99 -11.99
N PHE A 90 2.49 -7.64 -10.75
CA PHE A 90 2.35 -6.26 -10.31
C PHE A 90 3.53 -5.43 -10.85
N THR A 91 3.26 -4.29 -11.49
CA THR A 91 4.34 -3.50 -12.13
C THR A 91 4.93 -2.46 -11.18
N ILE A 92 6.26 -2.37 -11.13
CA ILE A 92 6.98 -1.38 -10.32
C ILE A 92 7.77 -0.48 -11.26
N TYR A 93 7.41 0.80 -11.31
CA TYR A 93 8.12 1.84 -12.06
C TYR A 93 9.10 2.57 -11.16
N LEU A 94 10.37 2.60 -11.56
CA LEU A 94 11.42 3.38 -10.91
C LEU A 94 11.93 4.45 -11.90
N VAL A 95 11.86 5.70 -11.49
CA VAL A 95 12.37 6.83 -12.28
C VAL A 95 13.49 7.53 -11.53
N GLU A 96 14.51 7.97 -12.27
CA GLU A 96 15.70 8.61 -11.69
C GLU A 96 15.41 10.00 -11.12
N ASN A 97 14.58 10.82 -11.79
CA ASN A 97 14.44 12.25 -11.51
C ASN A 97 12.98 12.68 -11.30
N GLY A 98 12.80 13.89 -10.74
CA GLY A 98 11.49 14.48 -10.50
C GLY A 98 10.71 14.82 -11.78
N HIS A 99 11.39 15.15 -12.88
CA HIS A 99 10.72 15.48 -14.15
C HIS A 99 9.96 14.28 -14.73
N ASP A 100 10.61 13.12 -14.81
CA ASP A 100 10.01 11.87 -15.27
C ASP A 100 8.90 11.42 -14.31
N PHE A 101 9.13 11.54 -13.00
CA PHE A 101 8.11 11.24 -12.00
C PHE A 101 6.87 12.13 -12.16
N HIS A 102 7.05 13.44 -12.28
CA HIS A 102 5.96 14.39 -12.48
C HIS A 102 5.20 14.11 -13.78
N SER A 103 5.89 13.64 -14.82
CA SER A 103 5.26 13.24 -16.08
C SER A 103 4.33 12.04 -15.86
N CYS A 104 4.77 10.99 -15.16
CA CYS A 104 3.89 9.87 -14.76
C CYS A 104 2.69 10.35 -13.95
N VAL A 105 2.92 11.22 -12.94
CA VAL A 105 1.86 11.78 -12.10
C VAL A 105 0.81 12.52 -12.93
N MET A 106 1.22 13.34 -13.90
CA MET A 106 0.27 14.08 -14.74
C MET A 106 -0.53 13.16 -15.67
N ILE A 107 0.09 12.11 -16.20
CA ILE A 107 -0.60 11.10 -17.03
C ILE A 107 -1.72 10.45 -16.21
N ASP A 108 -1.41 9.99 -14.99
CA ASP A 108 -2.40 9.32 -14.15
C ASP A 108 -3.42 10.29 -13.54
N ALA A 109 -3.01 11.51 -13.20
CA ALA A 109 -3.91 12.54 -12.75
C ALA A 109 -5.00 12.84 -13.78
N ASN A 110 -4.63 12.91 -15.06
CA ASN A 110 -5.58 13.06 -16.16
C ASN A 110 -6.43 11.81 -16.36
N ARG A 111 -5.81 10.62 -16.31
CA ARG A 111 -6.52 9.32 -16.46
C ARG A 111 -7.59 9.10 -15.39
N HIS A 112 -7.34 9.58 -14.18
CA HIS A 112 -8.14 9.27 -13.00
C HIS A 112 -8.80 10.51 -12.36
N ASN A 113 -8.77 11.66 -13.05
CA ASN A 113 -9.35 12.94 -12.58
C ASN A 113 -8.90 13.33 -11.17
N TRP A 114 -7.60 13.28 -10.90
CA TRP A 114 -7.07 13.66 -9.59
C TRP A 114 -7.25 15.16 -9.33
N ARG A 115 -7.57 15.49 -8.07
CA ARG A 115 -7.61 16.89 -7.62
C ARG A 115 -6.20 17.49 -7.60
N SER A 116 -6.11 18.80 -7.80
CA SER A 116 -4.86 19.59 -7.76
C SER A 116 -4.02 19.30 -6.51
N GLY A 117 -4.64 19.27 -5.34
CA GLY A 117 -4.00 18.93 -4.07
C GLY A 117 -3.35 17.55 -4.07
N ASN A 118 -4.06 16.52 -4.56
CA ASN A 118 -3.51 15.17 -4.67
C ASN A 118 -2.30 15.13 -5.62
N VAL A 119 -2.35 15.87 -6.73
CA VAL A 119 -1.23 16.00 -7.66
C VAL A 119 -0.03 16.64 -6.96
N GLN A 120 -0.23 17.76 -6.27
CA GLN A 120 0.83 18.48 -5.56
C GLN A 120 1.51 17.57 -4.52
N ILE A 121 0.72 16.93 -3.66
CA ILE A 121 1.21 16.05 -2.60
C ILE A 121 1.97 14.86 -3.20
N THR A 122 1.43 14.23 -4.23
CA THR A 122 2.07 13.07 -4.86
C THR A 122 3.44 13.47 -5.43
N LYS A 123 3.52 14.62 -6.09
CA LYS A 123 4.79 15.19 -6.58
C LYS A 123 5.79 15.39 -5.45
N GLN A 124 5.38 15.92 -4.31
CA GLN A 124 6.26 16.12 -3.16
C GLN A 124 6.72 14.80 -2.50
N VAL A 125 5.83 13.82 -2.37
CA VAL A 125 6.11 12.53 -1.71
C VAL A 125 7.03 11.65 -2.56
N GLY A 126 6.92 11.72 -3.89
CA GLY A 126 7.80 10.97 -4.79
C GLY A 126 7.44 9.50 -4.96
N ASN A 127 6.23 9.08 -4.59
CA ASN A 127 5.71 7.75 -4.91
C ASN A 127 4.17 7.71 -4.89
N TYR A 128 3.55 6.75 -5.57
CA TYR A 128 2.12 6.46 -5.48
C TYR A 128 1.75 5.07 -6.03
N LEU A 129 0.60 4.57 -5.60
CA LEU A 129 -0.03 3.35 -6.12
C LEU A 129 -1.15 3.68 -7.10
N ASP A 130 -1.27 2.87 -8.15
CA ASP A 130 -2.41 2.86 -9.06
C ASP A 130 -3.72 2.59 -8.31
N SER A 131 -4.78 3.33 -8.60
CA SER A 131 -6.09 3.14 -7.94
C SER A 131 -6.72 1.79 -8.28
N MET A 132 -6.38 1.23 -9.44
CA MET A 132 -6.79 -0.10 -9.88
C MET A 132 -5.81 -1.20 -9.42
N ASN A 133 -4.82 -0.83 -8.60
CA ASN A 133 -3.88 -1.72 -7.95
C ASN A 133 -3.05 -2.60 -8.90
N ARG A 134 -2.65 -2.04 -10.05
CA ARG A 134 -1.84 -2.74 -11.06
C ARG A 134 -0.35 -2.40 -10.98
N TYR A 135 -0.01 -1.23 -10.45
CA TYR A 135 1.37 -0.77 -10.39
C TYR A 135 1.66 0.23 -9.27
N LEU A 136 2.95 0.41 -9.03
CA LEU A 136 3.57 1.39 -8.13
C LEU A 136 4.56 2.24 -8.92
N VAL A 137 4.61 3.55 -8.67
CA VAL A 137 5.64 4.45 -9.22
C VAL A 137 6.45 5.05 -8.08
N ILE A 138 7.78 5.04 -8.20
CA ILE A 138 8.72 5.61 -7.22
C ILE A 138 9.77 6.47 -7.93
N CYS A 139 9.92 7.71 -7.45
CA CYS A 139 11.07 8.56 -7.76
C CYS A 139 12.26 8.20 -6.86
N LYS A 140 13.37 7.82 -7.48
CA LYS A 140 14.59 7.43 -6.78
C LYS A 140 15.50 8.59 -6.40
N SER A 141 15.21 9.83 -6.77
CA SER A 141 15.92 11.01 -6.26
C SER A 141 14.97 11.91 -5.47
N ASP A 142 15.35 13.18 -5.31
CA ASP A 142 14.45 14.18 -4.79
C ASP A 142 13.39 14.53 -5.84
N PRO A 143 12.09 14.27 -5.60
CA PRO A 143 11.08 14.47 -6.63
C PRO A 143 10.87 15.97 -6.95
N GLU A 144 11.28 16.88 -6.06
CA GLU A 144 11.24 18.32 -6.34
C GLU A 144 12.39 18.80 -7.24
N GLN A 145 13.40 17.96 -7.49
CA GLN A 145 14.53 18.27 -8.35
C GLN A 145 14.35 17.66 -9.75
N SER A 146 14.25 18.52 -10.76
CA SER A 146 14.05 18.11 -12.17
C SER A 146 15.34 17.68 -12.88
N GLY A 147 16.52 18.09 -12.39
CA GLY A 147 17.81 17.89 -13.06
C GLY A 147 18.55 16.59 -12.73
N GLY A 148 17.89 15.65 -12.03
CA GLY A 148 18.58 14.52 -11.41
C GLY A 148 19.27 14.94 -10.11
N GLY A 149 19.23 14.06 -9.12
CA GLY A 149 19.85 14.24 -7.82
C GLY A 149 20.45 12.93 -7.36
N ARG A 150 21.15 12.93 -6.21
CA ARG A 150 21.69 11.68 -5.66
C ARG A 150 20.55 10.68 -5.45
N GLU A 151 20.68 9.50 -6.05
CA GLU A 151 19.73 8.41 -5.81
C GLU A 151 19.63 8.14 -4.30
N LYS A 152 18.39 8.14 -3.81
CA LYS A 152 18.01 7.77 -2.45
C LYS A 152 17.64 6.29 -2.47
N ASP A 153 18.06 5.56 -1.43
CA ASP A 153 17.53 4.23 -1.18
C ASP A 153 16.04 4.35 -0.82
N ARG A 154 15.18 3.64 -1.56
CA ARG A 154 13.72 3.68 -1.43
C ARG A 154 13.15 2.35 -0.94
N LYS A 155 13.98 1.48 -0.35
CA LYS A 155 13.58 0.11 0.01
C LYS A 155 12.42 0.07 1.01
N GLU A 156 12.40 0.94 2.02
CA GLU A 156 11.31 0.97 3.00
C GLU A 156 9.99 1.41 2.34
N ILE A 157 10.03 2.48 1.53
CA ILE A 157 8.88 2.96 0.73
C ILE A 157 8.35 1.87 -0.19
N LEU A 158 9.24 1.15 -0.86
CA LEU A 158 8.89 0.03 -1.74
C LEU A 158 8.15 -1.06 -0.96
N VAL A 159 8.75 -1.58 0.11
CA VAL A 159 8.19 -2.70 0.87
C VAL A 159 6.84 -2.33 1.47
N HIS A 160 6.71 -1.13 2.04
CA HIS A 160 5.44 -0.65 2.59
C HIS A 160 4.34 -0.60 1.52
N ASN A 161 4.62 0.06 0.39
CA ASN A 161 3.65 0.18 -0.68
C ASN A 161 3.26 -1.18 -1.26
N LEU A 162 4.20 -2.13 -1.35
CA LEU A 162 3.90 -3.49 -1.78
C LEU A 162 3.04 -4.25 -0.77
N GLY A 163 3.29 -4.12 0.54
CA GLY A 163 2.40 -4.67 1.57
C GLY A 163 0.97 -4.11 1.46
N THR A 164 0.84 -2.80 1.27
CA THR A 164 -0.45 -2.15 1.00
C THR A 164 -1.10 -2.64 -0.30
N ALA A 165 -0.34 -2.73 -1.39
CA ALA A 165 -0.85 -3.13 -2.68
C ALA A 165 -1.33 -4.59 -2.67
N LEU A 166 -0.57 -5.51 -2.08
CA LEU A 166 -0.96 -6.92 -1.98
C LEU A 166 -2.21 -7.11 -1.11
N MET A 167 -2.37 -6.32 -0.04
CA MET A 167 -3.62 -6.27 0.73
C MET A 167 -4.81 -5.83 -0.13
N LYS A 168 -4.66 -4.72 -0.88
CA LYS A 168 -5.71 -4.23 -1.80
C LYS A 168 -6.01 -5.24 -2.91
N SER A 169 -4.99 -5.95 -3.39
CA SER A 169 -5.18 -7.04 -4.36
C SER A 169 -6.05 -8.12 -3.75
N ARG A 170 -5.72 -8.57 -2.55
CA ARG A 170 -6.43 -9.68 -1.94
C ARG A 170 -7.90 -9.34 -1.66
N THR A 171 -8.20 -8.12 -1.26
CA THR A 171 -9.58 -7.70 -0.94
C THR A 171 -10.39 -7.25 -2.15
N HIS A 172 -9.78 -7.00 -3.31
CA HIS A 172 -10.42 -6.34 -4.46
C HIS A 172 -11.08 -5.00 -4.09
N GLN A 173 -10.53 -4.26 -3.12
CA GLN A 173 -11.06 -2.96 -2.71
C GLN A 173 -10.01 -1.86 -2.80
N ALA A 174 -10.36 -0.78 -3.50
CA ALA A 174 -9.50 0.40 -3.62
C ALA A 174 -9.49 1.23 -2.33
N ASN A 175 -10.65 1.29 -1.66
CA ASN A 175 -10.93 2.17 -0.51
C ASN A 175 -11.04 1.38 0.79
N LEU A 176 -10.00 0.62 1.12
CA LEU A 176 -9.90 0.01 2.45
C LEU A 176 -9.60 1.08 3.52
N PRO A 177 -10.01 0.85 4.78
CA PRO A 177 -9.63 1.69 5.89
C PRO A 177 -8.11 1.89 6.00
N PHE A 178 -7.70 3.07 6.44
CA PHE A 178 -6.30 3.45 6.55
C PHE A 178 -5.51 2.51 7.48
N TRP A 179 -6.10 2.14 8.61
CA TRP A 179 -5.48 1.21 9.58
C TRP A 179 -5.16 -0.17 8.97
N MET A 180 -5.90 -0.62 7.96
CA MET A 180 -5.60 -1.87 7.26
C MET A 180 -4.47 -1.69 6.26
N THR A 181 -4.54 -0.62 5.46
CA THR A 181 -3.61 -0.40 4.34
C THR A 181 -2.22 0.00 4.82
N ALA A 182 -2.11 1.03 5.67
CA ALA A 182 -0.84 1.42 6.27
C ALA A 182 -0.34 0.39 7.27
N GLY A 183 -1.26 -0.20 8.05
CA GLY A 183 -0.94 -1.26 9.01
C GLY A 183 -0.21 -2.44 8.40
N MET A 184 -0.70 -2.93 7.26
CA MET A 184 -0.04 -4.03 6.58
C MET A 184 1.25 -3.60 5.85
N GLY A 185 1.34 -2.34 5.42
CA GLY A 185 2.60 -1.76 4.95
C GLY A 185 3.67 -1.76 6.03
N TYR A 186 3.35 -1.33 7.25
CA TYR A 186 4.28 -1.40 8.39
C TYR A 186 4.65 -2.83 8.77
N TYR A 187 3.66 -3.72 8.77
CA TYR A 187 3.92 -5.13 9.04
C TYR A 187 4.95 -5.68 8.06
N ALA A 188 4.78 -5.43 6.75
CA ALA A 188 5.73 -5.84 5.74
C ALA A 188 7.12 -5.23 5.95
N GLU A 189 7.23 -3.92 6.24
CA GLU A 189 8.51 -3.28 6.58
C GLU A 189 9.20 -3.98 7.76
N HIS A 190 8.45 -4.20 8.84
CA HIS A 190 8.97 -4.84 10.05
C HIS A 190 9.45 -6.25 9.78
N MET A 191 8.69 -7.08 9.06
CA MET A 191 9.11 -8.44 8.75
C MET A 191 10.31 -8.50 7.79
N VAL A 192 10.47 -7.50 6.93
CA VAL A 192 11.57 -7.47 5.95
C VAL A 192 12.85 -6.88 6.55
N PHE A 193 12.75 -5.91 7.46
CA PHE A 193 13.87 -5.09 7.96
C PHE A 193 14.05 -5.08 9.47
N ASP A 194 13.19 -5.76 10.24
CA ASP A 194 13.11 -5.71 11.71
C ASP A 194 12.85 -4.29 12.27
N ARG A 195 12.36 -3.39 11.41
CA ARG A 195 12.04 -1.99 11.74
C ARG A 195 11.07 -1.38 10.74
N CYS A 196 10.37 -0.33 11.15
CA CYS A 196 9.58 0.52 10.25
C CYS A 196 10.22 1.92 10.20
N SER A 197 10.44 2.47 9.00
CA SER A 197 11.20 3.73 8.82
C SER A 197 10.44 4.83 8.08
N ILE A 198 9.20 4.58 7.65
CA ILE A 198 8.44 5.55 6.87
C ILE A 198 7.93 6.71 7.74
N TYR A 199 8.17 7.91 7.20
CA TYR A 199 7.66 9.19 7.70
C TYR A 199 6.25 9.42 7.20
N TYR A 200 5.40 9.98 8.06
CA TYR A 200 4.10 10.50 7.64
C TYR A 200 4.22 11.95 7.21
N LEU A 201 3.34 12.39 6.32
CA LEU A 201 3.16 13.81 6.08
C LEU A 201 2.00 14.28 6.96
N ASP A 202 2.23 15.39 7.66
CA ASP A 202 1.17 16.11 8.37
C ASP A 202 0.37 16.89 7.33
N PHE A 203 -0.90 16.48 7.17
CA PHE A 203 -1.85 17.08 6.26
C PHE A 203 -2.90 17.94 6.99
N GLU A 204 -2.70 18.26 8.26
CA GLU A 204 -3.63 19.10 9.00
C GLU A 204 -3.82 20.46 8.32
N ALA A 205 -2.76 21.02 7.73
CA ALA A 205 -2.83 22.24 6.90
C ALA A 205 -3.65 22.05 5.60
N TYR A 206 -3.56 20.87 4.97
CA TYR A 206 -4.22 20.54 3.69
C TYR A 206 -5.76 20.51 3.76
N TYR A 207 -6.34 20.20 4.92
CA TYR A 207 -7.80 20.16 5.09
C TYR A 207 -8.38 21.39 5.79
N ARG A 208 -7.54 22.20 6.47
CA ARG A 208 -7.95 23.48 7.05
C ARG A 208 -7.97 24.61 6.03
N GLU A 209 -7.07 24.57 5.05
CA GLU A 209 -7.02 25.57 3.98
C GLU A 209 -7.60 25.00 2.69
N ASN A 210 -8.53 25.77 2.12
CA ASN A 210 -9.23 25.59 0.84
C ASN A 210 -8.52 24.64 -0.16
N PRO A 211 -9.20 23.66 -0.80
CA PRO A 211 -8.60 22.69 -1.75
C PRO A 211 -7.85 23.31 -2.96
N ASP A 212 -7.97 24.62 -3.17
CA ASP A 212 -7.26 25.40 -4.20
C ASP A 212 -6.03 26.20 -3.66
N ALA A 213 -5.74 26.13 -2.37
CA ALA A 213 -4.59 26.81 -1.76
C ALA A 213 -3.28 26.02 -1.92
N LYS A 214 -2.14 26.73 -2.00
CA LYS A 214 -0.81 26.11 -1.98
C LYS A 214 -0.63 25.34 -0.66
N VAL A 215 -0.48 24.03 -0.75
CA VAL A 215 -0.37 23.14 0.40
C VAL A 215 1.03 23.18 1.03
N ASP A 216 1.14 23.51 2.32
CA ASP A 216 2.36 23.29 3.15
C ASP A 216 2.28 21.89 3.80
N ALA A 217 2.60 20.83 3.06
CA ALA A 217 2.67 19.49 3.65
C ALA A 217 4.02 19.34 4.36
N ARG A 218 3.97 19.19 5.68
CA ARG A 218 5.16 19.02 6.51
C ARG A 218 5.47 17.55 6.68
N LYS A 219 6.75 17.17 6.61
CA LYS A 219 7.16 15.83 7.05
C LYS A 219 6.88 15.73 8.54
N GLY A 220 5.92 14.88 8.90
CA GLY A 220 5.61 14.50 10.26
C GLY A 220 6.72 13.65 10.87
N GLY A 221 6.58 13.38 12.17
CA GLY A 221 7.53 12.57 12.92
C GLY A 221 7.49 11.09 12.53
N THR A 222 8.54 10.36 12.90
CA THR A 222 8.52 8.90 13.01
C THR A 222 8.56 8.53 14.48
N LEU A 223 8.28 7.26 14.80
CA LEU A 223 8.63 6.74 16.13
C LEU A 223 10.16 6.63 16.36
N GLY A 224 10.97 7.09 15.41
CA GLY A 224 12.42 7.04 15.41
C GLY A 224 12.92 5.92 14.49
N PRO A 225 13.68 6.22 13.41
CA PRO A 225 14.18 5.20 12.48
C PRO A 225 15.33 4.35 13.07
N GLN A 226 15.72 4.63 14.32
CA GLN A 226 16.87 4.02 14.98
C GLN A 226 16.51 2.97 16.04
N GLU A 227 15.24 2.86 16.44
CA GLU A 227 14.77 1.87 17.41
C GLU A 227 13.66 0.99 16.82
N SER A 228 13.57 -0.27 17.25
CA SER A 228 12.46 -1.13 16.83
C SER A 228 11.14 -0.63 17.42
N TRP A 229 10.11 -0.50 16.59
CA TRP A 229 8.79 -0.04 17.01
C TRP A 229 8.21 -0.84 18.18
N PRO A 230 8.39 -2.18 18.27
CA PRO A 230 7.95 -2.95 19.44
C PRO A 230 8.53 -2.46 20.77
N ARG A 231 9.80 -2.02 20.80
CA ARG A 231 10.43 -1.47 22.01
C ARG A 231 9.78 -0.16 22.42
N ILE A 232 9.59 0.75 21.47
CA ILE A 232 8.98 2.07 21.71
C ILE A 232 7.54 1.90 22.18
N LEU A 233 6.78 1.03 21.53
CA LEU A 233 5.37 0.79 21.85
C LEU A 233 5.19 0.13 23.23
N ARG A 234 6.09 -0.78 23.63
CA ARG A 234 6.11 -1.30 25.01
C ARG A 234 6.33 -0.18 26.03
N LYS A 235 7.22 0.77 25.74
CA LYS A 235 7.46 1.91 26.63
C LYS A 235 6.20 2.78 26.74
N LEU A 236 5.56 3.09 25.61
CA LEU A 236 4.29 3.83 25.61
C LEU A 236 3.18 3.11 26.40
N CYS A 237 3.06 1.79 26.27
CA CYS A 237 2.10 1.00 27.05
C CYS A 237 2.40 0.99 28.56
N LYS A 238 3.67 1.06 28.98
CA LYS A 238 4.09 1.17 30.38
C LYS A 238 3.84 2.57 30.96
N ASP A 239 3.98 3.59 30.12
CA ASP A 239 3.74 4.99 30.47
C ASP A 239 2.24 5.37 30.41
N ASP A 240 1.34 4.38 30.30
CA ASP A 240 -0.12 4.53 30.18
C ASP A 240 -0.58 5.40 28.98
N LYS A 241 0.19 5.39 27.89
CA LYS A 241 -0.10 6.12 26.63
C LYS A 241 -0.79 5.25 25.59
N ARG A 242 -1.68 4.36 26.05
CA ARG A 242 -2.43 3.42 25.20
C ARG A 242 -3.44 4.15 24.31
N VAL A 243 -3.72 3.60 23.13
CA VAL A 243 -4.66 4.16 22.15
C VAL A 243 -5.76 3.15 21.88
N SER A 244 -7.02 3.48 22.20
CA SER A 244 -8.14 2.56 22.04
C SER A 244 -8.26 1.98 20.63
N LEU A 245 -8.91 0.82 20.53
CA LEU A 245 -9.25 0.17 19.27
C LEU A 245 -10.04 1.14 18.39
N GLU A 246 -11.08 1.76 18.93
CA GLU A 246 -11.88 2.77 18.20
C GLU A 246 -11.01 3.87 17.59
N LYS A 247 -10.11 4.45 18.38
CA LYS A 247 -9.22 5.51 17.92
C LYS A 247 -8.22 5.02 16.85
N THR A 248 -7.74 3.79 17.00
CA THR A 248 -6.85 3.16 16.01
C THR A 248 -7.57 2.91 14.68
N LEU A 249 -8.82 2.43 14.72
CA LEU A 249 -9.64 2.16 13.54
C LEU A 249 -10.12 3.45 12.85
N ALA A 250 -10.37 4.51 13.62
CA ALA A 250 -10.80 5.81 13.14
C ALA A 250 -9.64 6.71 12.67
N ALA A 251 -8.39 6.25 12.79
CA ALA A 251 -7.22 7.04 12.42
C ALA A 251 -7.25 7.46 10.95
N GLN A 252 -7.03 8.76 10.73
CA GLN A 252 -6.94 9.36 9.41
C GLN A 252 -5.52 9.83 9.16
N ILE A 253 -5.08 9.75 7.91
CA ILE A 253 -3.77 10.24 7.46
C ILE A 253 -3.50 11.68 7.93
N ILE A 254 -4.56 12.48 8.05
CA ILE A 254 -4.49 13.93 8.29
C ILE A 254 -4.33 14.33 9.75
N THR A 255 -4.63 13.41 10.67
CA THR A 255 -4.53 13.62 12.12
C THR A 255 -3.56 12.64 12.75
N LEU A 256 -2.74 11.97 11.93
CA LEU A 256 -1.96 10.82 12.36
C LEU A 256 -0.73 11.26 13.14
N SER A 257 -0.67 10.89 14.42
CA SER A 257 0.53 11.00 15.23
C SER A 257 1.46 9.79 15.03
N PRO A 258 2.77 9.92 15.35
CA PRO A 258 3.67 8.79 15.40
C PRO A 258 3.19 7.67 16.33
N ASN A 259 2.56 8.00 17.46
CA ASN A 259 2.03 7.01 18.39
C ASN A 259 0.89 6.21 17.76
N GLU A 260 -0.10 6.86 17.16
CA GLU A 260 -1.21 6.19 16.47
C GLU A 260 -0.70 5.30 15.33
N SER A 261 0.31 5.75 14.59
CA SER A 261 1.00 4.94 13.58
C SER A 261 1.54 3.63 14.14
N GLY A 262 2.21 3.69 15.30
CA GLY A 262 2.73 2.49 15.95
C GLY A 262 1.63 1.59 16.50
N TYR A 263 0.51 2.14 16.99
CA TYR A 263 -0.65 1.34 17.40
C TYR A 263 -1.37 0.71 16.21
N ILE A 264 -1.43 1.36 15.04
CA ILE A 264 -1.90 0.74 13.79
C ILE A 264 -1.03 -0.45 13.40
N PHE A 265 0.31 -0.31 13.49
CA PHE A 265 1.24 -1.41 13.28
C PHE A 265 1.00 -2.54 14.29
N ALA A 266 0.97 -2.23 15.59
CA ALA A 266 0.81 -3.23 16.63
C ALA A 266 -0.53 -3.97 16.52
N LEU A 267 -1.60 -3.30 16.09
CA LEU A 267 -2.89 -3.93 15.83
C LEU A 267 -2.78 -4.95 14.71
N ASN A 268 -2.19 -4.57 13.58
CA ASN A 268 -2.05 -5.47 12.43
C ASN A 268 -1.13 -6.65 12.73
N TYR A 269 -0.02 -6.41 13.44
CA TYR A 269 0.86 -7.49 13.86
C TYR A 269 0.14 -8.41 14.87
N PHE A 270 -0.59 -7.87 15.84
CA PHE A 270 -1.35 -8.67 16.79
C PHE A 270 -2.32 -9.64 16.09
N MET A 271 -3.10 -9.15 15.12
CA MET A 271 -4.07 -9.97 14.39
C MET A 271 -3.46 -11.13 13.59
N VAL A 272 -2.15 -11.11 13.33
CA VAL A 272 -1.46 -12.17 12.57
C VAL A 272 -0.36 -12.86 13.39
N SER A 273 -0.29 -12.56 14.70
CA SER A 273 0.82 -12.95 15.58
C SER A 273 0.88 -14.43 15.96
N THR A 274 -0.18 -15.19 15.71
CA THR A 274 -0.26 -16.64 15.96
C THR A 274 -1.01 -17.30 14.81
N ASP A 275 -0.84 -18.61 14.63
CA ASP A 275 -1.57 -19.34 13.58
C ASP A 275 -3.08 -19.23 13.73
N GLU A 276 -3.59 -19.23 14.97
CA GLU A 276 -5.02 -19.04 15.24
C GLU A 276 -5.49 -17.65 14.82
N ARG A 277 -4.79 -16.59 15.26
CA ARG A 277 -5.15 -15.21 14.91
C ARG A 277 -5.02 -14.97 13.41
N ARG A 278 -3.97 -15.52 12.78
CA ARG A 278 -3.75 -15.46 11.34
C ARG A 278 -4.92 -16.10 10.58
N LYS A 279 -5.41 -17.28 10.97
CA LYS A 279 -6.60 -17.90 10.36
C LYS A 279 -7.84 -17.00 10.47
N LYS A 280 -8.11 -16.44 11.66
CA LYS A 280 -9.21 -15.48 11.86
C LYS A 280 -9.04 -14.23 11.00
N TYR A 281 -7.83 -13.69 10.90
CA TYR A 281 -7.55 -12.56 10.02
C TYR A 281 -7.79 -12.90 8.54
N GLN A 282 -7.42 -14.11 8.10
CA GLN A 282 -7.70 -14.58 6.75
C GLN A 282 -9.21 -14.70 6.47
N GLU A 283 -10.01 -15.12 7.45
CA GLU A 283 -11.48 -15.10 7.36
C GLU A 283 -12.03 -13.67 7.27
N PHE A 284 -11.46 -12.73 8.03
CA PHE A 284 -11.82 -11.32 7.99
C PHE A 284 -11.56 -10.72 6.59
N ILE A 285 -10.36 -10.95 6.04
CA ILE A 285 -10.00 -10.52 4.68
C ILE A 285 -10.87 -11.17 3.61
N THR A 286 -11.20 -12.46 3.76
CA THR A 286 -12.08 -13.17 2.82
C THR A 286 -13.50 -12.61 2.83
N SER A 287 -14.01 -12.24 4.01
CA SER A 287 -15.31 -11.56 4.15
C SER A 287 -15.31 -10.21 3.41
N ILE A 288 -14.23 -9.44 3.54
CA ILE A 288 -14.08 -8.15 2.85
C ILE A 288 -14.02 -8.34 1.33
N ARG A 289 -13.28 -9.35 0.85
CA ARG A 289 -13.29 -9.73 -0.57
C ARG A 289 -14.69 -10.10 -1.06
N GLY A 290 -15.53 -10.67 -0.20
CA GLY A 290 -16.95 -10.91 -0.43
C GLY A 290 -17.83 -9.66 -0.37
N ASN A 291 -17.26 -8.45 -0.43
CA ASN A 291 -17.91 -7.14 -0.32
C ASN A 291 -18.52 -6.82 1.05
N VAL A 292 -18.12 -7.52 2.12
CA VAL A 292 -18.50 -7.13 3.48
C VAL A 292 -17.67 -5.91 3.92
N LYS A 293 -18.30 -4.93 4.58
CA LYS A 293 -17.60 -3.74 5.07
C LYS A 293 -16.66 -4.09 6.24
N PRO A 294 -15.42 -3.59 6.25
CA PRO A 294 -14.46 -3.79 7.35
C PRO A 294 -14.83 -2.92 8.57
N THR A 295 -15.82 -3.34 9.35
CA THR A 295 -16.26 -2.64 10.58
C THR A 295 -15.56 -3.20 11.83
N LYS A 296 -15.59 -2.43 12.92
CA LYS A 296 -15.14 -2.90 14.25
C LYS A 296 -15.90 -4.15 14.68
N ASP A 297 -17.21 -4.18 14.52
CA ASP A 297 -18.03 -5.33 14.89
C ASP A 297 -17.65 -6.60 14.12
N LEU A 298 -17.38 -6.46 12.81
CA LEU A 298 -16.89 -7.58 12.00
C LEU A 298 -15.53 -8.05 12.51
N LEU A 299 -14.61 -7.12 12.79
CA LEU A 299 -13.29 -7.45 13.32
C LEU A 299 -13.39 -8.22 14.64
N LEU A 300 -14.11 -7.68 15.64
CA LEU A 300 -14.28 -8.32 16.95
C LEU A 300 -14.91 -9.71 16.81
N LYS A 301 -16.01 -9.80 16.05
CA LYS A 301 -16.71 -11.07 15.80
C LYS A 301 -15.77 -12.11 15.19
N THR A 302 -15.05 -11.77 14.12
CA THR A 302 -14.15 -12.71 13.45
C THR A 302 -12.98 -13.10 14.34
N MET A 303 -12.43 -12.14 15.10
CA MET A 303 -11.32 -12.39 16.00
C MET A 303 -11.73 -13.13 17.29
N GLY A 304 -13.04 -13.25 17.56
CA GLY A 304 -13.61 -14.02 18.67
C GLY A 304 -13.76 -13.24 19.97
N TYR A 305 -13.96 -11.92 19.90
CA TYR A 305 -14.11 -11.03 21.05
C TYR A 305 -15.54 -10.50 21.13
N GLY A 306 -16.05 -10.40 22.37
CA GLY A 306 -17.41 -9.90 22.64
C GLY A 306 -17.51 -8.37 22.68
N ASP A 307 -16.40 -7.69 23.01
CA ASP A 307 -16.34 -6.25 23.18
C ASP A 307 -14.92 -5.69 22.96
N ASP A 308 -14.82 -4.37 22.88
CA ASP A 308 -13.56 -3.63 22.74
C ASP A 308 -12.61 -3.92 23.91
N ALA A 309 -13.13 -4.00 25.15
CA ALA A 309 -12.32 -4.11 26.36
C ALA A 309 -11.54 -5.44 26.42
N SER A 310 -12.20 -6.55 26.09
CA SER A 310 -11.59 -7.87 26.03
C SER A 310 -10.54 -7.96 24.91
N PHE A 311 -10.82 -7.36 23.75
CA PHE A 311 -9.86 -7.27 22.65
C PHE A 311 -8.63 -6.45 23.05
N GLU A 312 -8.83 -5.23 23.54
CA GLU A 312 -7.76 -4.31 23.93
C GLU A 312 -6.89 -4.92 25.03
N LYS A 313 -7.49 -5.59 26.02
CA LYS A 313 -6.74 -6.28 27.07
C LYS A 313 -5.77 -7.31 26.48
N ASP A 314 -6.26 -8.23 25.65
CA ASP A 314 -5.40 -9.27 25.05
C ASP A 314 -4.35 -8.66 24.10
N TRP A 315 -4.74 -7.65 23.33
CA TRP A 315 -3.81 -6.93 22.47
C TRP A 315 -2.66 -6.29 23.25
N TYR A 316 -2.95 -5.55 24.33
CA TYR A 316 -1.91 -4.92 25.14
C TYR A 316 -1.11 -5.94 25.96
N ASP A 317 -1.73 -6.99 26.49
CA ASP A 317 -1.04 -8.07 27.18
C ASP A 317 -0.02 -8.74 26.22
N TRP A 318 -0.41 -8.97 24.96
CA TRP A 318 0.51 -9.47 23.94
C TRP A 318 1.63 -8.47 23.60
N MET A 319 1.33 -7.18 23.42
CA MET A 319 2.35 -6.15 23.18
C MET A 319 3.38 -6.09 24.32
N MET A 320 2.93 -6.30 25.55
CA MET A 320 3.78 -6.31 26.75
C MET A 320 4.58 -7.60 26.92
N SER A 321 4.22 -8.67 26.20
CA SER A 321 4.88 -9.97 26.25
C SER A 321 6.19 -9.99 25.47
N SER A 322 6.97 -11.06 25.66
CA SER A 322 8.16 -11.33 24.86
C SER A 322 7.84 -11.73 23.41
N LYS A 323 6.57 -11.97 23.05
CA LYS A 323 6.17 -12.42 21.70
C LYS A 323 6.09 -11.28 20.68
N PHE A 324 5.93 -10.04 21.13
CA PHE A 324 5.96 -8.87 20.25
C PHE A 324 7.43 -8.45 20.04
N LYS A 325 8.05 -8.75 18.90
CA LYS A 325 9.47 -8.48 18.68
C LYS A 325 9.73 -7.73 17.41
#